data_AF-A0A1M4S8F8-F1
#
_entry.id   AF-A0A1M4S8F8-F1
#
_cell.length_a   1.000
_cell.length_b   1.000
_cell.length_c   1.000
_cell.angle_alpha   90.00
_cell.angle_beta   90.00
_cell.angle_gamma   90.00
#
_symmetry.space_group_name_H-M   'P 1'
#
loop_
_entity.id
_entity.type
_entity.pdbx_description
1 polymer ?
#
loop_
_entity_poly.entity_id
_entity_poly.type
_entity_poly.pdbx_seq_one_letter_code
_entity_poly.pdbx_strand_id
1 'polypeptide(L)'
;MNKKEFKQYLQAMVHSMLEKVPGYNEFDPTADLSEDYFSDDFQEDPSEDIPEELIEELSNALEKLEATYGFGDDWGNIHEWGELTDWAGMKDADGYGSSDSCGFSDPCDWENPCHPKKPSHKPKFKKHFNDDKWLKCFIFTCLKLKLILCLLKNGKFGLREIKREIELIEKAIFNPTFGLKEIKKEIRRIECGIFSPTFGLPEIKSEVSAIESAIFSETFGLQEIKSEVSTLLFEFEQFLAAQGPAQNLTTGPFLATAGETVAEVKAFNATATFQSVTFEIFEIGTCPLSLIDSVAFLNITPCCGSFALLTLNNLLLTDINVIINAEASASFGIFLYAASRATATGPKVTEFFSADFLPLGTICV
;
A
#
# COMPACT_ATOMS: atom_id res chain seq x y z
N MET A 1 -11.06 7.17 9.17
CA MET A 1 -9.88 6.48 9.72
C MET A 1 -9.20 7.40 10.72
N ASN A 2 -9.10 7.00 11.99
CA ASN A 2 -8.48 7.82 13.03
C ASN A 2 -6.94 7.70 13.00
N LYS A 3 -6.22 8.58 13.71
CA LYS A 3 -4.74 8.61 13.74
C LYS A 3 -4.11 7.28 14.18
N LYS A 4 -4.80 6.51 15.03
CA LYS A 4 -4.35 5.19 15.52
C LYS A 4 -4.50 4.12 14.43
N GLU A 5 -5.62 4.14 13.71
CA GLU A 5 -5.89 3.24 12.57
C GLU A 5 -4.93 3.51 11.40
N PHE A 6 -4.62 4.78 11.11
CA PHE A 6 -3.64 5.11 10.06
C PHE A 6 -2.22 4.64 10.42
N LYS A 7 -1.82 4.77 11.70
CA LYS A 7 -0.54 4.27 12.18
C LYS A 7 -0.45 2.73 12.08
N GLN A 8 -1.53 2.04 12.42
CA GLN A 8 -1.60 0.58 12.28
C GLN A 8 -1.58 0.13 10.82
N TYR A 9 -2.25 0.86 9.93
CA TYR A 9 -2.23 0.59 8.48
C TYR A 9 -0.82 0.76 7.90
N LEU A 10 -0.11 1.85 8.24
CA LEU A 10 1.28 2.06 7.82
C LEU A 10 2.20 0.97 8.35
N GLN A 11 2.06 0.57 9.62
CA GLN A 11 2.86 -0.52 10.20
C GLN A 11 2.61 -1.86 9.50
N ALA A 12 1.35 -2.21 9.22
CA ALA A 12 1.00 -3.45 8.52
C ALA A 12 1.52 -3.46 7.07
N MET A 13 1.44 -2.33 6.38
CA MET A 13 1.94 -2.20 5.00
C MET A 13 3.47 -2.31 4.94
N VAL A 14 4.19 -1.63 5.83
CA VAL A 14 5.66 -1.73 5.91
C VAL A 14 6.08 -3.15 6.26
N HIS A 15 5.40 -3.81 7.19
CA HIS A 15 5.70 -5.20 7.55
C HIS A 15 5.48 -6.16 6.38
N SER A 16 4.38 -6.01 5.64
CA SER A 16 4.07 -6.82 4.46
C SER A 16 5.04 -6.60 3.30
N MET A 17 5.58 -5.39 3.15
CA MET A 17 6.61 -5.10 2.15
C MET A 17 7.95 -5.73 2.51
N LEU A 18 8.32 -5.75 3.79
CA LEU A 18 9.60 -6.27 4.27
C LEU A 18 9.63 -7.81 4.33
N GLU A 19 8.49 -8.46 4.59
CA GLU A 19 8.36 -9.93 4.58
C GLU A 19 8.61 -10.55 3.18
N LYS A 20 8.41 -9.76 2.12
CA LYS A 20 8.67 -10.18 0.74
C LYS A 20 10.12 -10.00 0.30
N VAL A 21 10.99 -9.43 1.13
CA VAL A 21 12.42 -9.27 0.84
C VAL A 21 13.16 -10.52 1.35
N PRO A 22 13.76 -11.34 0.46
CA PRO A 22 14.52 -12.52 0.87
C PRO A 22 15.70 -12.10 1.77
N GLY A 23 15.75 -12.61 3.01
CA GLY A 23 16.81 -12.31 3.98
C GLY A 23 16.44 -11.31 5.08
N TYR A 24 15.24 -10.72 5.08
CA TYR A 24 14.86 -9.72 6.09
C TYR A 24 14.70 -10.31 7.52
N ASN A 25 14.34 -11.60 7.64
CA ASN A 25 14.16 -12.26 8.94
C ASN A 25 15.47 -12.57 9.69
N GLU A 26 16.64 -12.30 9.10
CA GLU A 26 17.95 -12.44 9.76
C GLU A 26 18.50 -11.10 10.30
N PHE A 27 17.79 -9.99 10.09
CA PHE A 27 18.21 -8.68 10.57
C PHE A 27 17.47 -8.33 11.87
N ASP A 28 18.12 -8.57 13.01
CA ASP A 28 17.68 -8.07 14.32
C ASP A 28 17.97 -6.56 14.40
N PRO A 29 16.95 -5.67 14.31
CA PRO A 29 17.18 -4.23 14.32
C PRO A 29 17.61 -3.71 15.70
N THR A 30 17.60 -4.57 16.73
CA THR A 30 17.95 -4.19 18.11
C THR A 30 19.40 -4.49 18.47
N ALA A 31 20.16 -5.15 17.59
CA ALA A 31 21.54 -5.56 17.88
C ALA A 31 22.61 -4.50 17.53
N ASP A 32 22.31 -3.51 16.66
CA ASP A 32 23.35 -2.61 16.11
C ASP A 32 23.01 -1.11 16.17
N LEU A 33 21.95 -0.73 16.87
CA LEU A 33 21.69 0.68 17.20
C LEU A 33 21.91 0.88 18.70
N SER A 34 23.16 1.06 19.09
CA SER A 34 23.48 1.73 20.34
C SER A 34 22.95 3.15 20.27
N GLU A 35 21.82 3.41 20.93
CA GLU A 35 21.21 4.74 21.12
C GLU A 35 22.07 5.70 21.97
N ASP A 36 23.32 5.34 22.29
CA ASP A 36 24.19 6.05 23.23
C ASP A 36 25.03 7.19 22.61
N TYR A 37 24.88 7.53 21.32
CA TYR A 37 25.87 8.41 20.66
C TYR A 37 25.42 9.82 20.24
N PHE A 38 24.18 10.27 20.45
CA PHE A 38 23.76 11.57 19.89
C PHE A 38 22.80 12.46 20.71
N SER A 39 22.68 12.29 22.02
CA SER A 39 21.60 12.99 22.76
C SER A 39 21.98 14.10 23.76
N ASP A 40 23.21 14.24 24.27
CA ASP A 40 23.39 15.05 25.50
C ASP A 40 24.29 16.31 25.45
N ASP A 41 25.03 16.62 24.37
CA ASP A 41 26.06 17.69 24.45
C ASP A 41 25.71 19.03 23.76
N PHE A 42 24.43 19.31 23.45
CA PHE A 42 24.05 20.59 22.79
C PHE A 42 23.01 21.43 23.54
N GLN A 43 23.09 21.42 24.87
CA GLN A 43 22.49 22.45 25.73
C GLN A 43 23.51 22.98 26.74
N GLU A 44 24.61 23.55 26.26
CA GLU A 44 25.41 24.46 27.07
C GLU A 44 25.17 25.89 26.56
N ASP A 45 24.57 26.68 27.44
CA ASP A 45 24.41 28.12 27.31
C ASP A 45 25.82 28.72 27.21
N PRO A 46 26.25 29.30 26.07
CA PRO A 46 27.65 29.73 25.86
C PRO A 46 28.06 30.94 26.73
N SER A 47 27.24 31.31 27.71
CA SER A 47 27.44 32.46 28.59
C SER A 47 28.08 32.12 29.94
N GLU A 48 28.24 30.84 30.32
CA GLU A 48 28.84 30.44 31.61
C GLU A 48 30.32 30.00 31.56
N ASP A 49 30.93 29.78 30.39
CA ASP A 49 32.28 29.19 30.30
C ASP A 49 33.43 30.20 30.20
N ILE A 50 33.53 31.14 31.14
CA ILE A 50 34.88 31.60 31.51
C ILE A 50 35.34 30.65 32.61
N PRO A 51 36.34 29.78 32.36
CA PRO A 51 36.78 28.82 33.36
C PRO A 51 37.10 29.57 34.66
N GLU A 52 36.53 29.15 35.79
CA GLU A 52 36.76 29.79 37.09
C GLU A 52 38.25 29.94 37.39
N GLU A 53 39.06 28.98 36.95
CA GLU A 53 40.54 29.01 37.02
C GLU A 53 41.16 30.22 36.32
N LEU A 54 40.58 30.67 35.22
CA LEU A 54 41.01 31.82 34.44
C LEU A 54 40.59 33.14 35.13
N ILE A 55 39.41 33.16 35.75
CA ILE A 55 38.94 34.26 36.60
C ILE A 55 39.85 34.38 37.83
N GLU A 56 40.17 33.26 38.46
CA GLU A 56 41.01 33.17 39.65
C GLU A 56 42.47 33.56 39.35
N GLU A 57 43.05 33.13 38.23
CA GLU A 57 44.39 33.55 37.82
C GLU A 57 44.45 35.06 37.51
N LEU A 58 43.39 35.62 36.91
CA LEU A 58 43.29 37.05 36.63
C LEU A 58 43.13 37.86 37.93
N SER A 59 42.29 37.38 38.84
CA SER A 59 42.08 38.00 40.16
C SER A 59 43.36 38.02 40.98
N ASN A 60 44.07 36.89 41.05
CA ASN A 60 45.37 36.80 41.73
C ASN A 60 46.44 37.71 41.10
N ALA A 61 46.44 37.85 39.78
CA ALA A 61 47.36 38.75 39.09
C ALA A 61 47.05 40.23 39.38
N LEU A 62 45.77 40.59 39.47
CA LEU A 62 45.29 41.91 39.87
C LEU A 62 45.67 42.25 41.32
N GLU A 63 45.41 41.34 42.27
CA GLU A 63 45.79 41.51 43.68
C GLU A 63 47.31 41.70 43.85
N LYS A 64 48.12 40.93 43.11
CA LYS A 64 49.58 41.05 43.17
C LYS A 64 50.10 42.38 42.60
N LEU A 65 49.45 42.90 41.56
CA LEU A 65 49.76 44.22 40.99
C LEU A 65 49.37 45.34 41.96
N GLU A 66 48.21 45.22 42.61
CA GLU A 66 47.74 46.16 43.62
C GLU A 66 48.70 46.22 44.81
N ALA A 67 49.13 45.05 45.31
CA ALA A 67 50.09 44.93 46.40
C ALA A 67 51.51 45.46 46.06
N THR A 68 51.95 45.30 44.80
CA THR A 68 53.32 45.69 44.39
C THR A 68 53.46 47.17 44.09
N TYR A 69 52.40 47.80 43.55
CA TYR A 69 52.44 49.19 43.10
C TYR A 69 51.61 50.16 43.95
N GLY A 70 50.90 49.67 44.98
CA GLY A 70 50.26 50.51 46.00
C GLY A 70 49.09 51.34 45.46
N PHE A 71 48.29 50.77 44.56
CA PHE A 71 47.11 51.44 44.01
C PHE A 71 45.91 51.32 44.97
N GLY A 72 45.94 52.00 46.11
CA GLY A 72 44.80 51.98 47.05
C GLY A 72 43.54 52.65 46.47
N ASP A 73 42.37 52.04 46.73
CA ASP A 73 40.94 52.45 46.63
C ASP A 73 40.44 53.32 45.44
N ASP A 74 41.31 53.80 44.55
CA ASP A 74 41.04 54.86 43.58
C ASP A 74 40.99 54.31 42.13
N TRP A 75 40.52 53.06 41.98
CA TRP A 75 40.17 52.49 40.68
C TRP A 75 38.74 52.84 40.27
N GLY A 76 37.86 53.29 41.18
CA GLY A 76 36.46 53.52 40.83
C GLY A 76 35.76 52.25 40.30
N ASN A 77 34.44 52.33 40.10
CA ASN A 77 33.66 51.17 39.68
C ASN A 77 34.10 50.73 38.27
N ILE A 78 34.49 49.47 38.10
CA ILE A 78 34.99 48.92 36.82
C ILE A 78 33.99 49.11 35.65
N HIS A 79 32.70 49.30 35.96
CA HIS A 79 31.65 49.64 34.99
C HIS A 79 31.74 51.07 34.43
N GLU A 80 32.40 52.02 35.09
CA GLU A 80 32.63 53.40 34.60
C GLU A 80 33.81 53.51 33.63
N TRP A 81 34.58 52.43 33.43
CA TRP A 81 35.80 52.41 32.62
C TRP A 81 35.53 52.32 31.10
N GLY A 82 34.27 52.17 30.68
CA GLY A 82 33.86 52.26 29.28
C GLY A 82 34.23 53.61 28.62
N GLU A 83 34.40 54.67 29.41
CA GLU A 83 34.83 55.99 28.94
C GLU A 83 36.36 56.10 28.74
N LEU A 84 37.17 55.20 29.32
CA LEU A 84 38.64 55.25 29.19
C LEU A 84 39.10 54.71 27.82
N THR A 85 38.28 53.86 27.19
CA THR A 85 38.44 53.44 25.79
C THR A 85 38.18 54.55 24.78
N ASP A 86 37.38 55.57 25.12
CA ASP A 86 37.17 56.76 24.28
C ASP A 86 38.45 57.60 24.19
N TRP A 87 39.26 57.62 25.26
CA TRP A 87 40.44 58.49 25.34
C TRP A 87 41.68 57.95 24.61
N ALA A 88 41.77 56.62 24.40
CA ALA A 88 42.81 56.01 23.57
C ALA A 88 42.54 56.13 22.06
N GLY A 89 41.45 56.79 21.66
CA GLY A 89 41.07 56.95 20.25
C GLY A 89 40.63 55.66 19.57
N MET A 90 40.16 54.67 20.34
CA MET A 90 39.75 53.37 19.83
C MET A 90 38.24 53.19 19.71
N LYS A 91 37.43 54.20 20.05
CA LYS A 91 36.00 54.21 19.73
C LYS A 91 35.74 55.02 18.46
N ASP A 92 35.28 54.29 17.47
CA ASP A 92 34.42 54.69 16.37
C ASP A 92 35.05 55.47 15.21
N ALA A 93 35.70 54.70 14.34
CA ALA A 93 35.39 54.77 12.90
C ALA A 93 34.07 54.05 12.57
N ASP A 94 33.15 53.94 13.54
CA ASP A 94 31.77 53.51 13.37
C ASP A 94 30.96 54.69 12.85
N GLY A 95 31.42 55.20 11.71
CA GLY A 95 30.62 55.92 10.74
C GLY A 95 30.11 54.97 9.67
N TYR A 96 29.71 53.74 10.00
CA TYR A 96 28.76 52.99 9.16
C TYR A 96 27.36 53.47 9.54
N GLY A 97 27.05 54.65 8.99
CA GLY A 97 25.70 55.15 8.95
C GLY A 97 24.78 54.10 8.32
N SER A 98 23.59 54.04 8.90
CA SER A 98 22.32 54.14 8.19
C SER A 98 22.29 53.50 6.80
N SER A 99 21.52 52.43 6.72
CA SER A 99 20.96 51.88 5.50
C SER A 99 20.49 52.96 4.54
N ASP A 100 21.35 53.32 3.59
CA ASP A 100 20.94 53.88 2.31
C ASP A 100 21.61 53.07 1.21
N SER A 101 20.74 52.29 0.55
CA SER A 101 20.84 51.82 -0.83
C SER A 101 21.97 52.50 -1.64
N CYS A 102 23.09 51.79 -1.77
CA CYS A 102 24.04 52.03 -2.85
C CYS A 102 24.10 50.77 -3.72
N GLY A 103 23.39 50.84 -4.85
CA GLY A 103 23.59 49.94 -5.96
C GLY A 103 25.01 50.06 -6.50
N PHE A 104 25.62 48.90 -6.73
CA PHE A 104 26.84 48.78 -7.52
C PHE A 104 26.60 49.28 -8.94
N SER A 105 27.23 50.39 -9.29
CA SER A 105 27.56 50.79 -10.66
C SER A 105 28.81 51.70 -10.68
N ASP A 106 29.97 51.06 -10.71
CA ASP A 106 31.16 51.41 -11.51
C ASP A 106 31.91 52.77 -11.37
N PRO A 107 33.19 52.81 -11.83
CA PRO A 107 34.29 53.50 -11.18
C PRO A 107 34.72 54.80 -11.89
N CYS A 108 35.68 55.48 -11.25
CA CYS A 108 36.50 56.59 -11.73
C CYS A 108 35.97 57.99 -11.36
N ASP A 109 36.52 58.55 -10.29
CA ASP A 109 36.96 59.96 -10.29
C ASP A 109 37.98 60.18 -9.16
N TRP A 110 39.26 60.25 -9.54
CA TRP A 110 40.41 60.37 -8.63
C TRP A 110 40.91 61.82 -8.46
N GLU A 111 40.20 62.84 -8.96
CA GLU A 111 40.74 64.20 -9.01
C GLU A 111 39.92 65.20 -8.18
N ASN A 112 40.07 65.13 -6.84
CA ASN A 112 39.99 66.34 -6.02
C ASN A 112 40.56 66.13 -4.59
N PRO A 113 41.77 66.62 -4.28
CA PRO A 113 42.28 66.59 -2.92
C PRO A 113 41.58 67.67 -2.08
N CYS A 114 40.56 67.28 -1.32
CA CYS A 114 40.00 68.12 -0.26
C CYS A 114 41.11 68.40 0.78
N HIS A 115 41.63 69.62 0.76
CA HIS A 115 42.55 70.14 1.78
C HIS A 115 41.91 70.05 3.18
N PRO A 116 42.50 69.32 4.14
CA PRO A 116 42.07 69.44 5.52
C PRO A 116 42.51 70.82 6.05
N LYS A 117 41.52 71.65 6.41
CA LYS A 117 41.75 72.89 7.16
C LYS A 117 42.53 72.54 8.43
N LYS A 118 43.74 73.09 8.57
CA LYS A 118 44.55 73.00 9.80
C LYS A 118 43.72 73.47 11.00
N PRO A 119 43.51 72.66 12.05
CA PRO A 119 42.95 73.16 13.29
C PRO A 119 43.99 74.07 13.97
N SER A 120 43.71 75.37 13.98
CA SER A 120 44.50 76.40 14.66
C SER A 120 44.14 76.50 16.13
N HIS A 121 44.43 75.46 16.92
CA HIS A 121 44.49 75.59 18.37
C HIS A 121 45.58 74.68 18.91
N LYS A 122 46.72 75.28 19.29
CA LYS A 122 47.69 74.62 20.18
C LYS A 122 47.01 74.47 21.54
N PRO A 123 46.73 73.25 22.02
CA PRO A 123 46.34 73.10 23.41
C PRO A 123 47.54 73.48 24.26
N LYS A 124 47.32 74.39 25.21
CA LYS A 124 48.30 74.64 26.27
C LYS A 124 48.40 73.37 27.10
N PHE A 125 49.44 72.57 26.88
CA PHE A 125 49.79 71.45 27.75
C PHE A 125 50.09 72.00 29.16
N LYS A 126 49.08 72.01 30.03
CA LYS A 126 49.29 72.08 31.47
C LYS A 126 49.96 70.77 31.85
N LYS A 127 51.24 70.87 32.21
CA LYS A 127 52.07 69.78 32.72
C LYS A 127 51.65 69.44 34.15
N HIS A 128 50.48 68.83 34.31
CA HIS A 128 50.26 67.92 35.42
C HIS A 128 50.67 66.55 34.91
N PHE A 129 51.83 66.09 35.40
CA PHE A 129 52.33 64.75 35.21
C PHE A 129 51.26 63.78 35.75
N ASN A 130 50.46 63.22 34.84
CA ASN A 130 49.38 62.28 35.10
C ASN A 130 49.89 60.87 34.73
N ASP A 131 51.08 60.52 35.24
CA ASP A 131 51.82 59.29 34.90
C ASP A 131 51.00 58.03 35.25
N ASP A 132 50.12 58.13 36.25
CA ASP A 132 49.27 57.02 36.67
C ASP A 132 48.23 56.63 35.62
N LYS A 133 47.72 57.56 34.80
CA LYS A 133 46.71 57.22 33.78
C LYS A 133 47.30 56.42 32.63
N TRP A 134 48.51 56.78 32.18
CA TRP A 134 49.20 56.04 31.13
C TRP A 134 49.63 54.66 31.61
N LEU A 135 50.09 54.55 32.86
CA LEU A 135 50.45 53.27 33.45
C LEU A 135 49.22 52.36 33.65
N LYS A 136 48.10 52.90 34.16
CA LYS A 136 46.83 52.15 34.28
C LYS A 136 46.31 51.66 32.92
N CYS A 137 46.38 52.50 31.88
CA CYS A 137 45.98 52.12 30.52
C CYS A 137 46.88 51.01 29.94
N PHE A 138 48.20 51.12 30.15
CA PHE A 138 49.16 50.10 29.71
C PHE A 138 48.92 48.76 30.41
N ILE A 139 48.77 48.76 31.74
CA ILE A 139 48.50 47.55 32.54
C ILE A 139 47.19 46.89 32.08
N PHE A 140 46.13 47.67 31.89
CA PHE A 140 44.84 47.15 31.45
C PHE A 140 44.91 46.53 30.03
N THR A 141 45.66 47.16 29.13
CA THR A 141 45.91 46.62 27.78
C THR A 141 46.69 45.30 27.87
N CYS A 142 47.71 45.23 28.72
CA CYS A 142 48.46 44.00 28.96
C CYS A 142 47.58 42.88 29.54
N LEU A 143 46.67 43.19 30.47
CA LEU A 143 45.71 42.23 31.03
C LEU A 143 44.72 41.73 29.97
N LYS A 144 44.16 42.63 29.15
CA LYS A 144 43.30 42.26 28.01
C LYS A 144 44.03 41.34 27.03
N LEU A 145 45.27 41.66 26.67
CA LEU A 145 46.08 40.84 25.79
C LEU A 145 46.38 39.46 26.41
N LYS A 146 46.65 39.41 27.72
CA LYS A 146 46.85 38.13 28.44
C LYS A 146 45.57 37.29 28.43
N LEU A 147 44.42 37.89 28.70
CA LEU A 147 43.12 37.20 28.68
C LEU A 147 42.80 36.63 27.29
N ILE A 148 42.94 37.44 26.24
CA ILE A 148 42.74 37.00 24.84
C ILE A 148 43.69 35.85 24.52
N LEU A 149 44.96 35.96 24.90
CA LEU A 149 45.95 34.91 24.68
C LEU A 149 45.58 33.61 25.42
N CYS A 150 45.05 33.70 26.64
CA CYS A 150 44.58 32.55 27.40
C CYS A 150 43.35 31.89 26.76
N LEU A 151 42.36 32.67 26.29
CA LEU A 151 41.20 32.14 25.57
C LEU A 151 41.62 31.43 24.26
N LEU A 152 42.53 32.04 23.48
CA LEU A 152 43.03 31.44 22.24
C LEU A 152 43.86 30.17 22.48
N LYS A 153 44.53 30.05 23.63
CA LYS A 153 45.33 28.89 24.03
C LYS A 153 44.56 27.85 24.82
N ASN A 154 43.29 28.11 25.16
CA ASN A 154 42.50 27.20 25.97
C ASN A 154 42.42 25.82 25.28
N GLY A 155 42.60 24.76 26.06
CA GLY A 155 42.63 23.40 25.54
C GLY A 155 41.29 22.87 25.04
N LYS A 156 40.16 23.43 25.51
CA LYS A 156 38.80 22.97 25.22
C LYS A 156 38.08 23.77 24.12
N PHE A 157 38.33 25.07 24.04
CA PHE A 157 37.65 25.96 23.08
C PHE A 157 38.58 26.97 22.41
N GLY A 158 39.90 26.86 22.64
CA GLY A 158 40.88 27.71 21.97
C GLY A 158 41.02 27.36 20.49
N LEU A 159 41.85 28.13 19.78
CA LEU A 159 42.01 28.04 18.33
C LEU A 159 42.44 26.64 17.85
N ARG A 160 43.20 25.94 18.69
CA ARG A 160 43.63 24.57 18.41
C ARG A 160 42.47 23.58 18.37
N GLU A 161 41.52 23.68 19.31
CA GLU A 161 40.39 22.77 19.35
C GLU A 161 39.40 23.07 18.23
N ILE A 162 39.12 24.35 17.96
CA ILE A 162 38.31 24.77 16.81
C ILE A 162 38.89 24.22 15.51
N LYS A 163 40.23 24.31 15.33
CA LYS A 163 40.90 23.74 14.15
C LYS A 163 40.73 22.22 14.07
N ARG A 164 40.83 21.52 15.20
CA ARG A 164 40.65 20.07 15.27
C ARG A 164 39.24 19.64 14.91
N GLU A 165 38.23 20.32 15.43
CA GLU A 165 36.82 20.07 15.10
C GLU A 165 36.54 20.29 13.61
N ILE A 166 37.08 21.38 13.03
CA ILE A 166 36.99 21.62 11.58
C ILE A 166 37.61 20.47 10.79
N GLU A 167 38.79 19.97 11.18
CA GLU A 167 39.42 18.82 10.51
C GLU A 167 38.58 17.54 10.62
N LEU A 168 37.86 17.32 11.72
CA LEU A 168 36.96 16.18 11.88
C LEU A 168 35.72 16.30 10.99
N ILE A 169 35.11 17.49 10.94
CA ILE A 169 33.97 17.78 10.05
C ILE A 169 34.37 17.59 8.58
N GLU A 170 35.53 18.12 8.17
CA GLU A 170 36.06 17.94 6.82
C GLU A 170 36.27 16.45 6.51
N LYS A 171 36.86 15.69 7.43
CA LYS A 171 37.05 14.24 7.27
C LYS A 171 35.73 13.49 7.12
N ALA A 172 34.67 13.90 7.82
CA ALA A 172 33.35 13.28 7.69
C ALA A 172 32.69 13.63 6.34
N ILE A 173 32.71 14.92 5.96
CA ILE A 173 32.10 15.42 4.70
C ILE A 173 32.78 14.81 3.48
N PHE A 174 34.12 14.75 3.49
CA PHE A 174 34.94 14.23 2.40
C PHE A 174 35.29 12.75 2.55
N ASN A 175 34.66 12.05 3.52
CA ASN A 175 34.88 10.63 3.69
C ASN A 175 34.52 9.89 2.38
N PRO A 176 35.40 9.04 1.84
CA PRO A 176 35.16 8.35 0.58
C PRO A 176 34.08 7.26 0.67
N THR A 177 33.69 6.83 1.88
CA THR A 177 32.73 5.74 2.12
C THR A 177 31.34 6.22 2.51
N PHE A 178 31.22 7.34 3.20
CA PHE A 178 29.91 7.87 3.66
C PHE A 178 29.76 9.38 3.52
N GLY A 179 30.77 10.07 2.96
CA GLY A 179 30.69 11.50 2.70
C GLY A 179 29.76 11.85 1.55
N LEU A 180 29.61 13.15 1.28
CA LEU A 180 28.65 13.67 0.29
C LEU A 180 28.83 13.07 -1.11
N LYS A 181 30.07 12.73 -1.49
CA LYS A 181 30.37 12.12 -2.79
C LYS A 181 29.75 10.73 -2.93
N GLU A 182 29.81 9.91 -1.89
CA GLU A 182 29.23 8.56 -1.94
C GLU A 182 27.70 8.62 -1.87
N ILE A 183 27.14 9.51 -1.04
CA ILE A 183 25.69 9.77 -1.01
C ILE A 183 25.18 10.14 -2.41
N LYS A 184 25.86 11.07 -3.10
CA LYS A 184 25.48 11.48 -4.47
C LYS A 184 25.55 10.33 -5.48
N LYS A 185 26.46 9.38 -5.28
CA LYS A 185 26.61 8.21 -6.15
C LYS A 185 25.54 7.16 -5.88
N GLU A 186 25.17 6.95 -4.62
CA GLU A 186 24.02 6.10 -4.26
C GLU A 186 22.71 6.66 -4.81
N ILE A 187 22.48 7.96 -4.68
CA ILE A 187 21.30 8.61 -5.29
C ILE A 187 21.26 8.36 -6.80
N ARG A 188 22.38 8.51 -7.51
CA ARG A 188 22.44 8.20 -8.94
C ARG A 188 22.13 6.74 -9.26
N ARG A 189 22.59 5.79 -8.43
CA ARG A 189 22.28 4.36 -8.63
C ARG A 189 20.78 4.10 -8.49
N ILE A 190 20.15 4.69 -7.47
CA ILE A 190 18.71 4.61 -7.24
C ILE A 190 17.95 5.22 -8.42
N GLU A 191 18.33 6.42 -8.88
CA GLU A 191 17.73 7.07 -10.05
C GLU A 191 17.85 6.21 -11.30
N CYS A 192 19.05 5.64 -11.58
CA CYS A 192 19.24 4.74 -12.70
C CYS A 192 18.37 3.48 -12.60
N GLY A 193 18.13 2.96 -11.40
CA GLY A 193 17.24 1.82 -11.20
C GLY A 193 15.77 2.17 -11.46
N ILE A 194 15.29 3.27 -10.86
CA ILE A 194 13.90 3.73 -10.96
C ILE A 194 13.54 4.12 -12.40
N PHE A 195 14.44 4.83 -13.08
CA PHE A 195 14.24 5.30 -14.45
C PHE A 195 14.82 4.38 -15.51
N SER A 196 15.22 3.16 -15.13
CA SER A 196 15.66 2.16 -16.09
C SER A 196 14.54 1.85 -17.10
N PRO A 197 14.79 1.93 -18.41
CA PRO A 197 13.78 1.64 -19.42
C PRO A 197 13.40 0.16 -19.49
N THR A 198 14.17 -0.75 -18.88
CA THR A 198 14.00 -2.21 -19.02
C THR A 198 13.52 -2.90 -17.76
N PHE A 199 13.57 -2.23 -16.59
CA PHE A 199 13.13 -2.81 -15.32
C PHE A 199 12.63 -1.75 -14.31
N GLY A 200 12.68 -0.47 -14.67
CA GLY A 200 12.19 0.61 -13.85
C GLY A 200 10.71 0.92 -14.10
N LEU A 201 10.28 2.11 -13.67
CA LEU A 201 8.91 2.57 -13.85
C LEU A 201 8.42 2.61 -15.31
N PRO A 202 9.25 2.96 -16.32
CA PRO A 202 8.81 2.92 -17.70
C PRO A 202 8.38 1.53 -18.16
N GLU A 203 9.12 0.48 -17.77
CA GLU A 203 8.79 -0.89 -18.15
C GLU A 203 7.51 -1.36 -17.45
N ILE A 204 7.38 -1.11 -16.15
CA ILE A 204 6.16 -1.43 -15.39
C ILE A 204 4.94 -0.76 -16.04
N LYS A 205 5.06 0.50 -16.46
CA LYS A 205 3.97 1.21 -17.15
C LYS A 205 3.63 0.57 -18.50
N SER A 206 4.63 0.11 -19.25
CA SER A 206 4.44 -0.59 -20.52
C SER A 206 3.70 -1.92 -20.32
N GLU A 207 4.14 -2.73 -19.36
CA GLU A 207 3.49 -4.00 -19.03
C GLU A 207 2.04 -3.82 -18.58
N VAL A 208 1.77 -2.84 -17.71
CA VAL A 208 0.40 -2.53 -17.27
C VAL A 208 -0.46 -2.12 -18.46
N SER A 209 0.04 -1.30 -19.38
CA SER A 209 -0.70 -0.90 -20.58
C SER A 209 -1.00 -2.09 -21.51
N ALA A 210 -0.07 -3.04 -21.63
CA ALA A 210 -0.29 -4.27 -22.41
C ALA A 210 -1.37 -5.15 -21.78
N ILE A 211 -1.36 -5.30 -20.45
CA ILE A 211 -2.39 -6.04 -19.71
C ILE A 211 -3.76 -5.37 -19.86
N GLU A 212 -3.85 -4.06 -19.70
CA GLU A 212 -5.11 -3.31 -19.90
C GLU A 212 -5.64 -3.51 -21.33
N SER A 213 -4.76 -3.41 -22.33
CA SER A 213 -5.13 -3.63 -23.73
C SER A 213 -5.66 -5.04 -23.98
N ALA A 214 -5.09 -6.05 -23.31
CA ALA A 214 -5.57 -7.42 -23.42
C ALA A 214 -6.93 -7.63 -22.74
N ILE A 215 -7.13 -7.06 -21.54
CA ILE A 215 -8.38 -7.17 -20.77
C ILE A 215 -9.54 -6.48 -21.50
N PHE A 216 -9.28 -5.30 -22.06
CA PHE A 216 -10.27 -4.47 -22.75
C PHE A 216 -10.31 -4.70 -24.27
N SER A 217 -9.66 -5.74 -24.77
CA SER A 217 -9.74 -6.11 -26.18
C SER A 217 -11.17 -6.47 -26.57
N GLU A 218 -11.65 -5.89 -27.66
CA GLU A 218 -12.97 -6.18 -28.23
C GLU A 218 -13.06 -7.59 -28.84
N THR A 219 -11.93 -8.26 -29.09
CA THR A 219 -11.89 -9.55 -29.81
C THR A 219 -11.53 -10.75 -28.93
N PHE A 220 -10.94 -10.51 -27.76
CA PHE A 220 -10.54 -11.59 -26.83
C PHE A 220 -10.54 -11.15 -25.36
N GLY A 221 -10.95 -9.91 -25.08
CA GLY A 221 -11.06 -9.39 -23.73
C GLY A 221 -12.38 -9.79 -23.07
N LEU A 222 -12.63 -9.20 -21.89
CA LEU A 222 -13.82 -9.51 -21.08
C LEU A 222 -15.13 -9.18 -21.80
N GLN A 223 -15.13 -8.18 -22.68
CA GLN A 223 -16.31 -7.81 -23.44
C GLN A 223 -16.74 -8.93 -24.39
N GLU A 224 -15.80 -9.56 -25.07
CA GLU A 224 -16.09 -10.66 -25.99
C GLU A 224 -16.49 -11.93 -25.23
N ILE A 225 -15.83 -12.24 -24.12
CA ILE A 225 -16.25 -13.37 -23.28
C ILE A 225 -17.70 -13.18 -22.82
N LYS A 226 -18.08 -11.95 -22.46
CA LYS A 226 -19.46 -11.64 -22.07
C LYS A 226 -20.45 -11.76 -23.24
N SER A 227 -20.09 -11.34 -24.46
CA SER A 227 -20.94 -11.45 -25.64
C SER A 227 -21.21 -12.92 -25.97
N GLU A 228 -20.15 -13.73 -26.05
CA GLU A 228 -20.20 -15.17 -26.34
C GLU A 228 -21.05 -15.94 -25.32
N VAL A 229 -20.84 -15.70 -24.02
CA VAL A 229 -21.66 -16.32 -22.97
C VAL A 229 -23.13 -15.92 -23.09
N SER A 230 -23.42 -14.66 -23.43
CA SER A 230 -24.81 -14.20 -23.62
C SER A 230 -25.46 -14.89 -24.82
N THR A 231 -24.72 -15.08 -25.92
CA THR A 231 -25.18 -15.80 -27.11
C THR A 231 -25.47 -17.26 -26.79
N LEU A 232 -24.55 -17.95 -26.11
CA LEU A 232 -24.74 -19.35 -25.70
C LEU A 232 -25.96 -19.53 -24.78
N LEU A 233 -26.18 -18.61 -23.83
CA LEU A 233 -27.35 -18.64 -22.98
C LEU A 233 -28.64 -18.46 -23.79
N PHE A 234 -28.65 -17.50 -24.72
CA PHE A 234 -29.78 -17.28 -25.60
C PHE A 234 -30.06 -18.51 -26.48
N GLU A 235 -29.04 -19.11 -27.09
CA GLU A 235 -29.18 -20.33 -27.88
C GLU A 235 -29.69 -21.52 -27.06
N PHE A 236 -29.22 -21.66 -25.81
CA PHE A 236 -29.69 -22.69 -24.90
C PHE A 236 -31.16 -22.50 -24.53
N GLU A 237 -31.58 -21.27 -24.23
CA GLU A 237 -32.99 -20.95 -23.99
C GLU A 237 -33.87 -21.26 -25.21
N GLN A 238 -33.40 -20.89 -26.41
CA GLN A 238 -34.09 -21.18 -27.66
C GLN A 238 -34.17 -22.70 -27.93
N PHE A 239 -33.12 -23.46 -27.62
CA PHE A 239 -33.13 -24.92 -27.70
C PHE A 239 -34.17 -25.54 -26.76
N LEU A 240 -34.22 -25.10 -25.51
CA LEU A 240 -35.23 -25.55 -24.54
C LEU A 240 -36.65 -25.18 -24.99
N ALA A 241 -36.84 -23.98 -25.55
CA ALA A 241 -38.13 -23.56 -26.10
C ALA A 241 -38.54 -24.40 -27.33
N ALA A 242 -37.59 -24.75 -28.20
CA ALA A 242 -37.83 -25.52 -29.41
C ALA A 242 -38.12 -27.00 -29.14
N GLN A 243 -37.57 -27.60 -28.07
CA GLN A 243 -37.95 -28.95 -27.65
C GLN A 243 -39.39 -29.05 -27.15
N GLY A 244 -39.99 -27.91 -26.76
CA GLY A 244 -41.31 -27.88 -26.14
C GLY A 244 -41.36 -28.65 -24.82
N PRO A 245 -42.42 -28.48 -24.01
CA PRO A 245 -42.71 -29.42 -22.96
C PRO A 245 -43.06 -30.76 -23.64
N ALA A 246 -42.18 -31.75 -23.58
CA ALA A 246 -42.52 -33.09 -24.06
C ALA A 246 -43.54 -33.71 -23.10
N GLN A 247 -44.80 -33.33 -23.27
CA GLN A 247 -45.93 -33.89 -22.55
C GLN A 247 -46.06 -35.37 -22.88
N ASN A 248 -45.71 -35.77 -24.10
CA ASN A 248 -45.68 -37.16 -24.54
C ASN A 248 -44.28 -37.76 -24.35
N LEU A 249 -44.18 -38.68 -23.41
CA LEU A 249 -42.97 -39.40 -23.06
C LEU A 249 -43.12 -40.88 -23.39
N THR A 250 -42.04 -41.55 -23.78
CA THR A 250 -42.09 -42.98 -24.08
C THR A 250 -40.92 -43.77 -23.55
N THR A 251 -41.18 -45.02 -23.20
CA THR A 251 -40.15 -46.04 -22.91
C THR A 251 -39.35 -46.47 -24.14
N GLY A 252 -39.78 -46.07 -25.35
CA GLY A 252 -39.31 -46.68 -26.58
C GLY A 252 -39.85 -48.11 -26.76
N PRO A 253 -39.58 -48.75 -27.91
CA PRO A 253 -40.03 -50.11 -28.16
C PRO A 253 -39.26 -51.12 -27.28
N PHE A 254 -39.97 -52.04 -26.67
CA PHE A 254 -39.40 -53.18 -25.95
C PHE A 254 -40.20 -54.46 -26.21
N LEU A 255 -39.56 -55.62 -25.98
CA LEU A 255 -40.18 -56.92 -26.12
C LEU A 255 -40.74 -57.37 -24.77
N ALA A 256 -42.04 -57.62 -24.69
CA ALA A 256 -42.64 -58.32 -23.55
C ALA A 256 -42.78 -59.80 -23.90
N THR A 257 -42.16 -60.67 -23.09
CA THR A 257 -42.15 -62.11 -23.38
C THR A 257 -43.50 -62.78 -23.08
N ALA A 258 -43.74 -63.97 -23.62
CA ALA A 258 -44.97 -64.75 -23.44
C ALA A 258 -45.39 -65.02 -21.98
N GLY A 259 -44.51 -64.79 -21.01
CA GLY A 259 -44.80 -64.90 -19.58
C GLY A 259 -45.25 -63.59 -18.91
N GLU A 260 -45.11 -62.43 -19.56
CA GLU A 260 -45.38 -61.10 -19.02
C GLU A 260 -46.81 -60.65 -19.32
N THR A 261 -47.73 -60.84 -18.37
CA THR A 261 -49.15 -60.55 -18.60
C THR A 261 -49.59 -59.16 -18.12
N VAL A 262 -48.77 -58.45 -17.33
CA VAL A 262 -49.15 -57.19 -16.69
C VAL A 262 -48.05 -56.13 -16.84
N ALA A 263 -48.43 -54.88 -17.09
CA ALA A 263 -47.59 -53.71 -16.96
C ALA A 263 -47.95 -52.93 -15.70
N GLU A 264 -46.99 -52.73 -14.81
CA GLU A 264 -47.10 -51.85 -13.66
C GLU A 264 -46.63 -50.45 -14.04
N VAL A 265 -47.49 -49.45 -13.91
CA VAL A 265 -47.14 -48.05 -14.17
C VAL A 265 -47.33 -47.22 -12.90
N LYS A 266 -46.43 -46.26 -12.68
CA LYS A 266 -46.43 -45.36 -11.54
C LYS A 266 -46.09 -43.94 -11.99
N ALA A 267 -46.73 -42.98 -11.35
CA ALA A 267 -46.38 -41.57 -11.46
C ALA A 267 -46.26 -40.97 -10.07
N PHE A 268 -45.20 -40.19 -9.84
CA PHE A 268 -45.00 -39.39 -8.64
C PHE A 268 -44.99 -37.91 -9.02
N ASN A 269 -45.90 -37.14 -8.40
CA ASN A 269 -45.98 -35.71 -8.60
C ASN A 269 -45.08 -35.00 -7.58
N ALA A 270 -43.94 -34.49 -8.01
CA ALA A 270 -43.02 -33.67 -7.20
C ALA A 270 -43.27 -32.16 -7.33
N THR A 271 -44.38 -31.75 -7.94
CA THR A 271 -44.77 -30.34 -8.08
C THR A 271 -45.65 -29.87 -6.92
N ALA A 272 -45.86 -28.55 -6.81
CA ALA A 272 -46.71 -27.94 -5.79
C ALA A 272 -48.21 -27.88 -6.19
N THR A 273 -48.57 -28.36 -7.39
CA THR A 273 -49.94 -28.33 -7.91
C THR A 273 -50.43 -29.73 -8.26
N PHE A 274 -51.74 -29.92 -8.40
CA PHE A 274 -52.28 -31.18 -8.91
C PHE A 274 -51.81 -31.40 -10.35
N GLN A 275 -51.44 -32.65 -10.67
CA GLN A 275 -51.01 -33.05 -11.99
C GLN A 275 -51.81 -34.26 -12.47
N SER A 276 -51.74 -34.56 -13.75
CA SER A 276 -52.29 -35.78 -14.33
C SER A 276 -51.28 -36.45 -15.26
N VAL A 277 -51.36 -37.78 -15.33
CA VAL A 277 -50.60 -38.59 -16.27
C VAL A 277 -51.51 -39.65 -16.86
N THR A 278 -51.53 -39.78 -18.18
CA THR A 278 -52.20 -40.87 -18.88
C THR A 278 -51.16 -41.81 -19.45
N PHE A 279 -51.20 -43.08 -19.04
CA PHE A 279 -50.38 -44.13 -19.64
C PHE A 279 -51.20 -44.87 -20.69
N GLU A 280 -50.61 -45.06 -21.86
CA GLU A 280 -51.17 -45.84 -22.95
C GLU A 280 -50.15 -46.86 -23.42
N ILE A 281 -50.59 -48.09 -23.62
CA ILE A 281 -49.73 -49.18 -24.07
C ILE A 281 -50.14 -49.58 -25.47
N PHE A 282 -49.20 -49.53 -26.42
CA PHE A 282 -49.45 -49.93 -27.80
C PHE A 282 -48.64 -51.17 -28.19
N GLU A 283 -49.24 -52.03 -29.00
CA GLU A 283 -48.53 -53.08 -29.72
C GLU A 283 -47.97 -52.51 -31.03
N ILE A 284 -46.67 -52.68 -31.25
CA ILE A 284 -45.98 -52.17 -32.44
C ILE A 284 -45.83 -53.22 -33.56
N GLY A 285 -46.37 -54.43 -33.34
CA GLY A 285 -46.37 -55.51 -34.32
C GLY A 285 -47.31 -55.29 -35.50
N THR A 286 -48.26 -54.36 -35.39
CA THR A 286 -49.22 -54.00 -36.43
C THR A 286 -49.04 -52.54 -36.87
N CYS A 287 -49.42 -52.24 -38.11
CA CYS A 287 -49.48 -50.87 -38.62
C CYS A 287 -50.89 -50.62 -39.20
N PRO A 288 -51.68 -49.69 -38.64
CA PRO A 288 -51.36 -48.76 -37.54
C PRO A 288 -51.20 -49.47 -36.18
N LEU A 289 -50.64 -48.74 -35.21
CA LEU A 289 -50.42 -49.20 -33.84
C LEU A 289 -51.75 -49.56 -33.19
N SER A 290 -51.82 -50.70 -32.47
CA SER A 290 -53.02 -51.08 -31.73
C SER A 290 -52.87 -50.78 -30.24
N LEU A 291 -53.80 -50.02 -29.68
CA LEU A 291 -53.89 -49.78 -28.24
C LEU A 291 -54.25 -51.09 -27.52
N ILE A 292 -53.40 -51.50 -26.59
CA ILE A 292 -53.60 -52.68 -25.73
C ILE A 292 -54.44 -52.30 -24.51
N ASP A 293 -53.99 -51.29 -23.76
CA ASP A 293 -54.63 -50.85 -22.52
C ASP A 293 -54.23 -49.39 -22.20
N SER A 294 -55.01 -48.73 -21.33
CA SER A 294 -54.81 -47.34 -20.95
C SER A 294 -55.28 -47.07 -19.52
N VAL A 295 -54.57 -46.18 -18.81
CA VAL A 295 -54.98 -45.68 -17.50
C VAL A 295 -54.65 -44.21 -17.35
N ALA A 296 -55.60 -43.43 -16.83
CA ALA A 296 -55.42 -42.03 -16.49
C ALA A 296 -55.36 -41.85 -14.97
N PHE A 297 -54.26 -41.26 -14.49
CA PHE A 297 -54.14 -40.73 -13.13
C PHE A 297 -54.57 -39.27 -13.13
N LEU A 298 -55.83 -39.02 -12.79
CA LEU A 298 -56.38 -37.67 -12.69
C LEU A 298 -56.11 -37.11 -11.29
N ASN A 299 -55.63 -35.87 -11.18
CA ASN A 299 -55.42 -35.14 -9.92
C ASN A 299 -54.44 -35.83 -8.94
N ILE A 300 -53.28 -36.28 -9.42
CA ILE A 300 -52.17 -36.71 -8.55
C ILE A 300 -51.83 -35.56 -7.61
N THR A 301 -52.01 -35.78 -6.31
CA THR A 301 -51.78 -34.76 -5.28
C THR A 301 -50.29 -34.37 -5.24
N PRO A 302 -49.95 -33.08 -4.97
CA PRO A 302 -48.58 -32.65 -4.73
C PRO A 302 -47.82 -33.58 -3.76
N CYS A 303 -46.58 -33.90 -4.10
CA CYS A 303 -45.69 -34.79 -3.35
C CYS A 303 -46.24 -36.21 -3.10
N CYS A 304 -47.16 -36.70 -3.95
CA CYS A 304 -47.77 -38.02 -3.82
C CYS A 304 -47.59 -38.87 -5.09
N GLY A 305 -47.67 -40.20 -4.92
CA GLY A 305 -47.61 -41.17 -6.01
C GLY A 305 -48.97 -41.79 -6.33
N SER A 306 -49.14 -42.26 -7.55
CA SER A 306 -50.26 -43.08 -8.01
C SER A 306 -49.71 -44.26 -8.81
N PHE A 307 -50.42 -45.39 -8.80
CA PHE A 307 -50.02 -46.58 -9.53
C PHE A 307 -51.22 -47.36 -10.06
N ALA A 308 -50.99 -48.12 -11.12
CA ALA A 308 -51.95 -49.05 -11.68
C ALA A 308 -51.24 -50.25 -12.30
N LEU A 309 -52.01 -51.30 -12.51
CA LEU A 309 -51.62 -52.49 -13.24
C LEU A 309 -52.50 -52.55 -14.50
N LEU A 310 -51.86 -52.55 -15.66
CA LEU A 310 -52.46 -52.64 -16.98
C LEU A 310 -52.27 -54.06 -17.52
N THR A 311 -53.22 -54.56 -18.29
CA THR A 311 -53.12 -55.90 -18.87
C THR A 311 -52.36 -55.83 -20.18
N LEU A 312 -51.20 -56.50 -20.27
CA LEU A 312 -50.39 -56.52 -21.50
C LEU A 312 -50.91 -57.57 -22.48
N ASN A 313 -51.37 -58.70 -21.97
CA ASN A 313 -51.71 -59.82 -22.81
C ASN A 313 -52.83 -60.61 -22.17
N ASN A 314 -53.96 -60.69 -22.86
CA ASN A 314 -55.18 -61.21 -22.29
C ASN A 314 -55.39 -62.70 -22.54
N LEU A 315 -54.51 -63.42 -23.27
CA LEU A 315 -54.53 -64.90 -23.42
C LEU A 315 -53.49 -65.52 -24.41
N LEU A 316 -52.48 -64.81 -24.95
CA LEU A 316 -51.59 -65.36 -26.00
C LEU A 316 -50.16 -65.68 -25.50
N LEU A 317 -49.73 -66.93 -25.70
CA LEU A 317 -48.41 -67.50 -25.36
C LEU A 317 -47.27 -67.01 -26.28
N THR A 318 -47.32 -65.79 -26.79
CA THR A 318 -46.36 -65.26 -27.76
C THR A 318 -45.76 -63.95 -27.28
N ASP A 319 -44.49 -63.72 -27.63
CA ASP A 319 -43.81 -62.47 -27.36
C ASP A 319 -44.46 -61.34 -28.18
N ILE A 320 -44.67 -60.18 -27.55
CA ILE A 320 -45.27 -59.00 -28.17
C ILE A 320 -44.30 -57.83 -28.10
N ASN A 321 -44.25 -57.03 -29.16
CA ASN A 321 -43.46 -55.81 -29.16
C ASN A 321 -44.36 -54.66 -28.72
N VAL A 322 -43.93 -53.95 -27.67
CA VAL A 322 -44.75 -52.99 -26.95
C VAL A 322 -44.03 -51.66 -26.84
N ILE A 323 -44.80 -50.57 -26.81
CA ILE A 323 -44.33 -49.25 -26.42
C ILE A 323 -45.30 -48.67 -25.38
N ILE A 324 -44.75 -48.13 -24.29
CA ILE A 324 -45.55 -47.39 -23.29
C ILE A 324 -45.37 -45.90 -23.56
N ASN A 325 -46.49 -45.24 -23.80
CA ASN A 325 -46.63 -43.79 -23.89
C ASN A 325 -47.14 -43.25 -22.54
N ALA A 326 -46.61 -42.11 -22.12
CA ALA A 326 -47.06 -41.39 -20.94
C ALA A 326 -47.28 -39.93 -21.31
N GLU A 327 -48.54 -39.50 -21.31
CA GLU A 327 -48.93 -38.11 -21.51
C GLU A 327 -49.06 -37.41 -20.15
N ALA A 328 -48.15 -36.51 -19.85
CA ALA A 328 -48.08 -35.78 -18.59
C ALA A 328 -48.58 -34.34 -18.74
N SER A 329 -49.36 -33.85 -17.76
CA SER A 329 -49.87 -32.46 -17.77
C SER A 329 -48.80 -31.39 -17.56
N ALA A 330 -47.59 -31.78 -17.13
CA ALA A 330 -46.44 -30.91 -16.96
C ALA A 330 -45.17 -31.58 -17.52
N SER A 331 -44.25 -30.77 -18.04
CA SER A 331 -42.96 -31.25 -18.56
C SER A 331 -41.88 -31.45 -17.50
N PHE A 332 -42.11 -30.97 -16.27
CA PHE A 332 -41.14 -31.08 -15.19
C PHE A 332 -41.81 -31.50 -13.89
N GLY A 333 -41.03 -32.14 -13.00
CA GLY A 333 -41.48 -32.51 -11.67
C GLY A 333 -42.48 -33.66 -11.60
N ILE A 334 -42.67 -34.40 -12.70
CA ILE A 334 -43.40 -35.67 -12.71
C ILE A 334 -42.38 -36.78 -12.94
N PHE A 335 -42.29 -37.72 -12.01
CA PHE A 335 -41.42 -38.87 -12.13
C PHE A 335 -42.24 -40.09 -12.54
N LEU A 336 -41.85 -40.71 -13.65
CA LEU A 336 -42.52 -41.86 -14.22
C LEU A 336 -41.78 -43.15 -13.89
N TYR A 337 -42.52 -44.24 -13.84
CA TYR A 337 -41.95 -45.57 -13.75
C TYR A 337 -42.90 -46.55 -14.45
N ALA A 338 -42.33 -47.50 -15.18
CA ALA A 338 -43.08 -48.60 -15.77
C ALA A 338 -42.30 -49.90 -15.61
N ALA A 339 -42.99 -51.02 -15.48
CA ALA A 339 -42.37 -52.32 -15.55
C ALA A 339 -43.31 -53.39 -16.07
N SER A 340 -42.79 -54.32 -16.87
CA SER A 340 -43.52 -55.54 -17.22
C SER A 340 -43.33 -56.60 -16.14
N ARG A 341 -44.37 -57.42 -15.91
CA ARG A 341 -44.43 -58.41 -14.84
C ARG A 341 -45.08 -59.69 -15.33
N ALA A 342 -44.62 -60.81 -14.79
CA ALA A 342 -45.17 -62.12 -15.15
C ALA A 342 -46.66 -62.27 -14.75
N THR A 343 -47.01 -61.76 -13.58
CA THR A 343 -48.37 -61.69 -13.05
C THR A 343 -48.51 -60.46 -12.16
N ALA A 344 -49.72 -60.13 -11.70
CA ALA A 344 -49.97 -58.99 -10.82
C ALA A 344 -49.14 -59.00 -9.51
N THR A 345 -48.72 -60.18 -9.05
CA THR A 345 -47.84 -60.37 -7.87
C THR A 345 -46.47 -60.95 -8.22
N GLY A 346 -46.21 -61.23 -9.50
CA GLY A 346 -44.99 -61.86 -9.98
C GLY A 346 -43.78 -60.92 -10.00
N PRO A 347 -42.58 -61.46 -10.28
CA PRO A 347 -41.39 -60.65 -10.44
C PRO A 347 -41.54 -59.69 -11.63
N LYS A 348 -40.81 -58.57 -11.55
CA LYS A 348 -40.64 -57.63 -12.66
C LYS A 348 -39.60 -58.19 -13.63
N VAL A 349 -39.81 -57.96 -14.92
CA VAL A 349 -38.93 -58.46 -15.98
C VAL A 349 -38.19 -57.32 -16.64
N THR A 350 -38.93 -56.38 -17.24
CA THR A 350 -38.37 -55.15 -17.82
C THR A 350 -38.80 -53.96 -16.96
N GLU A 351 -37.86 -53.10 -16.56
CA GLU A 351 -38.13 -51.91 -15.75
C GLU A 351 -37.64 -50.66 -16.49
N PHE A 352 -38.45 -49.60 -16.41
CA PHE A 352 -38.17 -48.27 -16.94
C PHE A 352 -38.32 -47.26 -15.81
N PHE A 353 -37.27 -46.49 -15.56
CA PHE A 353 -37.26 -45.38 -14.64
C PHE A 353 -37.55 -44.08 -15.38
N SER A 354 -37.82 -43.01 -14.65
CA SER A 354 -38.20 -41.72 -15.23
C SER A 354 -37.19 -41.16 -16.24
N ALA A 355 -35.91 -41.52 -16.15
CA ALA A 355 -34.87 -41.11 -17.09
C ALA A 355 -34.89 -41.89 -18.41
N ASP A 356 -35.52 -43.06 -18.43
CA ASP A 356 -35.67 -43.91 -19.62
C ASP A 356 -36.86 -43.47 -20.49
N PHE A 357 -37.70 -42.57 -19.96
CA PHE A 357 -38.80 -41.97 -20.69
C PHE A 357 -38.29 -40.81 -21.56
N LEU A 358 -38.25 -41.04 -22.88
CA LEU A 358 -37.79 -40.08 -23.86
C LEU A 358 -38.93 -39.23 -24.43
N PRO A 359 -38.68 -37.95 -24.73
CA PRO A 359 -39.66 -37.07 -25.37
C PRO A 359 -40.02 -37.56 -26.77
N LEU A 360 -41.31 -37.75 -27.05
CA LEU A 360 -41.83 -38.10 -28.37
C LEU A 360 -42.64 -36.94 -28.96
N GLY A 361 -42.38 -36.61 -30.22
CA GLY A 361 -43.11 -35.56 -30.93
C GLY A 361 -44.54 -35.97 -31.34
N THR A 362 -44.76 -37.24 -31.70
CA THR A 362 -46.10 -37.77 -32.06
C THR A 362 -46.06 -39.31 -32.18
N ILE A 363 -47.08 -39.99 -31.67
CA ILE A 363 -47.33 -41.41 -31.99
C ILE A 363 -48.28 -41.45 -33.18
N CYS A 364 -47.92 -42.20 -34.23
CA CYS A 364 -48.78 -42.41 -35.40
C CYS A 364 -49.87 -43.43 -35.05
N VAL A 365 -50.98 -42.97 -34.48
CA VAL A 365 -52.16 -43.79 -34.16
C VAL A 365 -53.18 -43.75 -35.29
#